data_AF-A0A956X945-F1
#
_entry.id   AF-A0A956X945-F1
#
_cell.length_a   1.000
_cell.length_b   1.000
_cell.length_c   1.000
_cell.angle_alpha   90.00
_cell.angle_beta   90.00
_cell.angle_gamma   90.00
#
_symmetry.space_group_name_H-M   'P 1'
#
loop_
_entity.id
_entity.type
_entity.pdbx_description
1 polymer ?
#
loop_
_entity_poly.entity_id
_entity_poly.type
_entity_poly.pdbx_seq_one_letter_code
_entity_poly.pdbx_strand_id
1 'polypeptide(L)'
;MKKITLIFTLALLMALAACGGQEPTPTAVPPTEALPTQVPPTEVPPTEVPPTEPPPTAAPTVEPTPESLLASREHTPDPQLIDITWEWERRDPNGNQMDAIVVPNPENYTLLFNADGTFNAQVDCNSAAGQYATTPPNTIYMELGPMTLAACPPDSLADQMMMMFGPAQSYRFEEDGNVLVLSWVAGGPVDYFRNAAVSAPGEAEIEAIPPDTIELNLQGLADSFSWVVQPGTPVTEGPGNQGMPPHILVTFDGETPEDAVANNGRRLYIFPTQAYIDMYNEAGQSIVADQVTRLQDLIAQAADRTEPPTENMPVLPPPTSFMDRWVQFSDLDFGAGSGVRYVSDSPYRLDAGPWTNDSTGYFYQGLTDNGVFYVSLIWPVASESLPDTAADVPDDVAAEASSPDTYADYIQTTKDTLNALTASDWMPNLADLDALAQSLNFPTELTPSLTGTTWQWVSVTTPVDETAVSDPSRYTITFSEDGTAAIKADCNNVVASYTTDGSSLSIVPGPATLAACPDDSLGDQFV
;
A
#
# COMPACT_ATOMS: atom_id res chain seq x y z
N MET A 1 -24.31 -51.90 -19.43
CA MET A 1 -23.58 -51.73 -18.15
C MET A 1 -24.06 -50.44 -17.51
N LYS A 2 -24.47 -50.55 -16.25
CA LYS A 2 -24.93 -49.54 -15.26
C LYS A 2 -25.87 -48.40 -15.72
N LYS A 3 -27.12 -48.57 -15.28
CA LYS A 3 -28.23 -47.59 -15.20
C LYS A 3 -28.22 -46.89 -13.83
N ILE A 4 -28.60 -45.61 -13.80
CA ILE A 4 -29.68 -44.95 -13.02
C ILE A 4 -29.85 -45.34 -11.53
N THR A 5 -29.95 -44.34 -10.63
CA THR A 5 -31.05 -44.08 -9.64
C THR A 5 -30.52 -43.48 -8.32
N LEU A 6 -31.08 -42.34 -7.85
CA LEU A 6 -31.47 -41.99 -6.46
C LEU A 6 -32.05 -40.56 -6.48
N ILE A 7 -33.37 -40.30 -6.54
CA ILE A 7 -34.45 -40.39 -5.54
C ILE A 7 -34.23 -39.55 -4.26
N PHE A 8 -34.98 -38.44 -4.22
CA PHE A 8 -35.39 -37.62 -3.07
C PHE A 8 -35.95 -38.44 -1.89
N THR A 9 -35.64 -38.04 -0.65
CA THR A 9 -36.66 -37.94 0.41
C THR A 9 -36.16 -37.11 1.60
N LEU A 10 -36.80 -35.95 1.77
CA LEU A 10 -36.76 -35.05 2.91
C LEU A 10 -37.58 -35.67 4.06
N ALA A 11 -37.02 -35.75 5.26
CA ALA A 11 -37.76 -36.16 6.47
C ALA A 11 -37.65 -35.08 7.55
N LEU A 12 -38.82 -34.50 7.80
CA LEU A 12 -39.28 -33.62 8.87
C LEU A 12 -38.94 -34.12 10.28
N LEU A 13 -38.50 -33.22 11.18
CA LEU A 13 -38.69 -33.36 12.63
C LEU A 13 -38.67 -32.00 13.33
N MET A 14 -39.85 -31.57 13.80
CA MET A 14 -40.05 -30.49 14.77
C MET A 14 -40.50 -31.09 16.12
N ALA A 15 -39.98 -30.49 17.20
CA ALA A 15 -40.57 -30.30 18.55
C ALA A 15 -40.67 -31.55 19.49
N LEU A 16 -40.39 -31.54 20.80
CA LEU A 16 -40.34 -30.54 21.89
C LEU A 16 -39.72 -31.17 23.17
N ALA A 17 -39.07 -30.36 24.03
CA ALA A 17 -39.11 -30.36 25.53
C ALA A 17 -37.80 -29.74 26.10
N ALA A 18 -37.76 -28.48 26.52
CA ALA A 18 -38.18 -27.96 27.83
C ALA A 18 -37.23 -28.30 29.01
N CYS A 19 -36.31 -27.37 29.29
CA CYS A 19 -35.71 -27.00 30.59
C CYS A 19 -34.90 -25.71 30.28
N GLY A 20 -35.15 -24.52 30.83
CA GLY A 20 -35.46 -24.21 32.22
C GLY A 20 -34.16 -23.79 32.94
N GLY A 21 -33.63 -22.60 32.64
CA GLY A 21 -32.45 -22.05 33.31
C GLY A 21 -32.30 -20.55 33.06
N GLN A 22 -32.73 -19.74 34.02
CA GLN A 22 -32.46 -18.30 34.08
C GLN A 22 -30.96 -18.03 34.24
N GLU A 23 -30.38 -17.20 33.36
CA GLU A 23 -29.11 -16.55 33.62
C GLU A 23 -29.26 -15.51 34.75
N PRO A 24 -28.36 -15.51 35.76
CA PRO A 24 -28.36 -14.47 36.78
C PRO A 24 -27.66 -13.21 36.26
N THR A 25 -28.40 -12.11 36.30
CA THR A 25 -27.94 -10.73 36.13
C THR A 25 -26.74 -10.42 37.05
N PRO A 26 -25.68 -9.75 36.59
CA PRO A 26 -24.55 -9.37 37.45
C PRO A 26 -24.99 -8.29 38.45
N THR A 27 -24.80 -8.57 39.74
CA THR A 27 -25.03 -7.63 40.85
C THR A 27 -23.81 -6.74 41.03
N ALA A 28 -24.02 -5.42 41.03
CA ALA A 28 -22.99 -4.42 41.33
C ALA A 28 -22.52 -4.52 42.80
N VAL A 29 -21.20 -4.55 43.00
CA VAL A 29 -20.55 -4.56 44.32
C VAL A 29 -20.37 -3.11 44.80
N PRO A 30 -20.76 -2.75 46.04
CA PRO A 30 -20.54 -1.42 46.60
C PRO A 30 -19.09 -1.25 47.11
N PRO A 31 -18.59 -0.01 47.23
CA PRO A 31 -17.20 0.25 47.61
C PRO A 31 -16.94 -0.02 49.10
N THR A 32 -15.83 -0.71 49.38
CA THR A 32 -15.32 -0.96 50.73
C THR A 32 -14.56 0.26 51.25
N GLU A 33 -15.00 0.83 52.37
CA GLU A 33 -14.28 1.87 53.14
C GLU A 33 -12.99 1.31 53.76
N ALA A 34 -11.89 2.07 53.63
CA ALA A 34 -10.62 1.78 54.28
C ALA A 34 -10.62 2.26 55.75
N LEU A 35 -10.26 1.37 56.68
CA LEU A 35 -10.04 1.68 58.09
C LEU A 35 -8.63 2.26 58.33
N PRO A 36 -8.43 3.11 59.35
CA PRO A 36 -7.19 3.88 59.54
C PRO A 36 -6.06 3.04 60.14
N THR A 37 -4.85 3.25 59.62
CA THR A 37 -3.58 2.67 60.09
C THR A 37 -3.19 3.24 61.46
N GLN A 38 -2.93 2.37 62.44
CA GLN A 38 -2.30 2.76 63.71
C GLN A 38 -0.76 2.74 63.58
N VAL A 39 -0.13 3.82 64.04
CA VAL A 39 1.33 3.99 64.11
C VAL A 39 1.86 3.30 65.38
N PRO A 40 2.83 2.37 65.30
CA PRO A 40 3.48 1.81 66.48
C PRO A 40 4.60 2.74 67.02
N PRO A 41 4.93 2.65 68.32
CA PRO A 41 5.81 3.60 68.99
C PRO A 41 7.31 3.35 68.73
N THR A 42 8.07 4.44 68.80
CA THR A 42 9.53 4.53 68.73
C THR A 42 10.23 3.72 69.84
N GLU A 43 11.07 2.76 69.45
CA GLU A 43 12.02 2.10 70.36
C GLU A 43 13.41 2.78 70.34
N VAL A 44 14.03 2.80 71.50
CA VAL A 44 15.30 3.47 71.87
C VAL A 44 16.49 2.62 71.37
N PRO A 45 17.61 3.23 70.91
CA PRO A 45 18.74 2.45 70.38
C PRO A 45 19.54 1.78 71.52
N PRO A 46 19.98 0.51 71.36
CA PRO A 46 21.00 -0.08 72.20
C PRO A 46 22.43 0.26 71.71
N THR A 47 23.32 0.38 72.69
CA THR A 47 24.76 0.66 72.61
C THR A 47 25.53 -0.29 71.69
N GLU A 48 26.40 0.28 70.86
CA GLU A 48 27.33 -0.43 69.96
C GLU A 48 28.31 -1.36 70.70
N VAL A 49 28.39 -2.61 70.24
CA VAL A 49 29.50 -3.53 70.49
C VAL A 49 30.20 -3.72 69.14
N PRO A 50 31.53 -3.59 69.03
CA PRO A 50 32.21 -3.68 67.75
C PRO A 50 32.23 -5.13 67.26
N PRO A 51 31.75 -5.45 66.04
CA PRO A 51 31.95 -6.75 65.44
C PRO A 51 33.30 -6.84 64.73
N THR A 52 33.98 -7.94 65.01
CA THR A 52 35.18 -8.49 64.36
C THR A 52 35.08 -8.50 62.83
N GLU A 53 36.19 -8.22 62.14
CA GLU A 53 36.35 -8.31 60.68
C GLU A 53 35.87 -9.67 60.11
N PRO A 54 35.02 -9.69 59.07
CA PRO A 54 34.73 -10.90 58.31
C PRO A 54 35.93 -11.26 57.41
N PRO A 55 36.15 -12.56 57.10
CA PRO A 55 37.17 -12.98 56.15
C PRO A 55 36.85 -12.45 54.74
N PRO A 56 37.85 -12.28 53.87
CA PRO A 56 37.64 -11.66 52.56
C PRO A 56 36.65 -12.46 51.72
N THR A 57 35.57 -11.79 51.33
CA THR A 57 34.59 -12.24 50.34
C THR A 57 35.33 -12.55 49.04
N ALA A 58 35.18 -13.77 48.52
CA ALA A 58 35.61 -14.11 47.18
C ALA A 58 34.96 -13.16 46.18
N ALA A 59 35.75 -12.60 45.26
CA ALA A 59 35.25 -11.77 44.17
C ALA A 59 34.10 -12.48 43.45
N PRO A 60 33.05 -11.76 43.02
CA PRO A 60 31.99 -12.36 42.23
C PRO A 60 32.62 -12.93 40.96
N THR A 61 32.46 -14.24 40.75
CA THR A 61 32.70 -14.87 39.46
C THR A 61 31.81 -14.18 38.45
N VAL A 62 32.41 -13.49 37.48
CA VAL A 62 31.69 -12.99 36.30
C VAL A 62 31.12 -14.22 35.60
N GLU A 63 29.80 -14.38 35.63
CA GLU A 63 29.14 -15.30 34.70
C GLU A 63 29.48 -14.83 33.28
N PRO A 64 29.98 -15.71 32.40
CA PRO A 64 30.26 -15.30 31.04
C PRO A 64 28.95 -14.83 30.41
N THR A 65 28.96 -13.61 29.87
CA THR A 65 27.93 -13.13 28.95
C THR A 65 27.66 -14.24 27.93
N PRO A 66 26.39 -14.60 27.63
CA PRO A 66 26.12 -15.61 26.61
C PRO A 66 26.87 -15.22 25.34
N GLU A 67 27.81 -16.04 24.90
CA GLU A 67 28.48 -15.81 23.63
C GLU A 67 27.41 -15.82 22.54
N SER A 68 27.38 -14.74 21.75
CA SER A 68 26.49 -14.62 20.58
C SER A 68 26.56 -15.91 19.77
N LEU A 69 25.40 -16.53 19.53
CA LEU A 69 25.34 -17.76 18.73
C LEU A 69 25.83 -17.52 17.29
N LEU A 70 25.74 -16.27 16.84
CA LEU A 70 26.26 -15.77 15.57
C LEU A 70 27.79 -15.73 15.53
N ALA A 71 28.48 -15.47 16.65
CA ALA A 71 29.94 -15.45 16.72
C ALA A 71 30.59 -16.82 16.38
N SER A 72 29.81 -17.90 16.44
CA SER A 72 30.24 -19.26 16.08
C SER A 72 29.91 -19.66 14.63
N ARG A 73 29.22 -18.80 13.87
CA ARG A 73 28.78 -19.07 12.49
C ARG A 73 29.83 -18.56 11.49
N GLU A 74 30.08 -19.34 10.45
CA GLU A 74 30.84 -18.84 9.30
C GLU A 74 29.97 -17.83 8.53
N HIS A 75 30.52 -16.66 8.21
CA HIS A 75 29.87 -15.66 7.36
C HIS A 75 30.41 -15.79 5.93
N THR A 76 29.51 -15.87 4.94
CA THR A 76 29.87 -15.80 3.52
C THR A 76 29.05 -14.69 2.85
N PRO A 77 29.62 -13.50 2.61
CA PRO A 77 28.85 -12.38 2.08
C PRO A 77 28.24 -12.74 0.73
N ASP A 78 26.93 -12.50 0.58
CA ASP A 78 26.22 -12.65 -0.68
C ASP A 78 26.25 -11.31 -1.42
N PRO A 79 26.92 -11.20 -2.58
CA PRO A 79 27.01 -9.94 -3.34
C PRO A 79 25.66 -9.34 -3.75
N GLN A 80 24.58 -10.14 -3.79
CA GLN A 80 23.23 -9.64 -4.08
C GLN A 80 22.52 -9.10 -2.83
N LEU A 81 23.07 -9.30 -1.63
CA LEU A 81 22.49 -8.85 -0.37
C LEU A 81 23.20 -7.61 0.19
N ILE A 82 24.53 -7.56 0.04
CA ILE A 82 25.38 -6.55 0.69
C ILE A 82 25.46 -5.25 -0.11
N ASP A 83 25.84 -4.17 0.57
CA ASP A 83 26.05 -2.83 -0.01
C ASP A 83 24.80 -2.26 -0.72
N ILE A 84 23.62 -2.80 -0.38
CA ILE A 84 22.30 -2.38 -0.83
C ILE A 84 21.52 -1.92 0.40
N THR A 85 20.85 -0.77 0.28
CA THR A 85 19.88 -0.33 1.29
C THR A 85 18.54 -0.95 0.95
N TRP A 86 18.01 -1.74 1.87
CA TRP A 86 16.76 -2.48 1.74
C TRP A 86 15.68 -1.79 2.57
N GLU A 87 14.62 -1.31 1.94
CA GLU A 87 13.49 -0.62 2.58
C GLU A 87 12.34 -1.59 2.84
N TRP A 88 11.83 -1.64 4.08
CA TRP A 88 10.79 -2.60 4.46
C TRP A 88 9.45 -2.17 3.87
N GLU A 89 8.90 -2.97 2.96
CA GLU A 89 7.64 -2.62 2.28
C GLU A 89 6.43 -3.25 2.95
N ARG A 90 6.54 -4.49 3.41
CA ARG A 90 5.41 -5.24 3.96
C ARG A 90 5.80 -6.48 4.74
N ARG A 91 4.82 -6.99 5.49
CA ARG A 91 4.82 -8.31 6.12
C ARG A 91 3.58 -9.10 5.70
N ASP A 92 3.82 -10.29 5.15
CA ASP A 92 2.80 -11.31 4.99
C ASP A 92 2.76 -12.19 6.25
N PRO A 93 1.60 -12.35 6.91
CA PRO A 93 1.50 -13.22 8.07
C PRO A 93 1.66 -14.70 7.72
N ASN A 94 1.64 -15.08 6.44
CA ASN A 94 1.86 -16.43 5.94
C ASN A 94 0.89 -17.45 6.57
N GLY A 95 -0.39 -17.06 6.66
CA GLY A 95 -1.45 -17.86 7.27
C GLY A 95 -1.45 -17.92 8.81
N ASN A 96 -0.56 -17.17 9.48
CA ASN A 96 -0.57 -17.04 10.94
C ASN A 96 -1.62 -16.02 11.43
N GLN A 97 -1.84 -15.96 12.74
CA GLN A 97 -2.79 -15.04 13.39
C GLN A 97 -2.27 -13.59 13.52
N MET A 98 -1.15 -13.26 12.90
CA MET A 98 -0.65 -11.88 12.86
C MET A 98 -1.38 -11.11 11.77
N ASP A 99 -1.52 -9.81 11.96
CA ASP A 99 -2.02 -8.94 10.91
C ASP A 99 -0.98 -8.78 9.81
N ALA A 100 -1.45 -8.65 8.57
CA ALA A 100 -0.61 -8.20 7.48
C ALA A 100 -0.20 -6.75 7.72
N ILE A 101 1.03 -6.40 7.33
CA ILE A 101 1.55 -5.04 7.45
C ILE A 101 1.87 -4.56 6.05
N VAL A 102 1.44 -3.35 5.73
CA VAL A 102 1.96 -2.56 4.62
C VAL A 102 2.61 -1.34 5.25
N VAL A 103 3.88 -1.08 4.92
CA VAL A 103 4.68 -0.03 5.57
C VAL A 103 4.43 1.29 4.83
N PRO A 104 3.86 2.32 5.49
CA PRO A 104 3.49 3.55 4.78
C PRO A 104 4.69 4.39 4.33
N ASN A 105 5.80 4.33 5.07
CA ASN A 105 7.01 5.10 4.79
C ASN A 105 8.25 4.17 4.87
N PRO A 106 8.46 3.28 3.88
CA PRO A 106 9.54 2.27 3.86
C PRO A 106 10.94 2.83 4.06
N GLU A 107 11.19 4.07 3.62
CA GLU A 107 12.47 4.77 3.71
C GLU A 107 12.91 5.05 5.17
N ASN A 108 11.95 4.98 6.12
CA ASN A 108 12.24 5.08 7.55
C ASN A 108 12.53 3.71 8.20
N TYR A 109 12.42 2.60 7.46
CA TYR A 109 12.60 1.23 7.95
C TYR A 109 13.57 0.47 7.06
N THR A 110 14.87 0.70 7.25
CA THR A 110 15.89 0.22 6.31
C THR A 110 16.85 -0.79 6.92
N LEU A 111 17.44 -1.64 6.07
CA LEU A 111 18.54 -2.55 6.39
C LEU A 111 19.69 -2.36 5.40
N LEU A 112 20.92 -2.30 5.90
CA LEU A 112 22.14 -2.30 5.10
C LEU A 112 23.06 -3.40 5.64
N PHE A 113 23.26 -4.44 4.84
CA PHE A 113 24.17 -5.54 5.15
C PHE A 113 25.59 -5.23 4.63
N ASN A 114 26.59 -5.30 5.49
CA ASN A 114 27.98 -5.03 5.15
C ASN A 114 28.75 -6.34 4.90
N ALA A 115 29.78 -6.32 4.05
CA ALA A 115 30.56 -7.51 3.71
C ALA A 115 31.31 -8.18 4.89
N ASP A 116 31.44 -7.48 6.03
CA ASP A 116 32.17 -7.95 7.21
C ASP A 116 31.31 -8.71 8.23
N GLY A 117 30.03 -8.98 7.90
CA GLY A 117 29.10 -9.64 8.80
C GLY A 117 28.38 -8.69 9.77
N THR A 118 28.49 -7.37 9.58
CA THR A 118 27.71 -6.38 10.32
C THR A 118 26.52 -5.86 9.50
N PHE A 119 25.46 -5.41 10.14
CA PHE A 119 24.38 -4.67 9.47
C PHE A 119 24.03 -3.38 10.22
N ASN A 120 23.55 -2.39 9.48
CA ASN A 120 22.92 -1.19 10.02
C ASN A 120 21.42 -1.25 9.73
N ALA A 121 20.62 -0.68 10.62
CA ALA A 121 19.18 -0.58 10.42
C ALA A 121 18.68 0.80 10.81
N GLN A 122 17.80 1.39 9.99
CA GLN A 122 16.92 2.47 10.42
C GLN A 122 15.59 1.83 10.84
N VAL A 123 15.12 2.16 12.04
CA VAL A 123 13.88 1.65 12.62
C VAL A 123 13.06 2.85 13.06
N ASP A 124 12.35 3.44 12.10
CA ASP A 124 11.66 4.72 12.19
C ASP A 124 12.60 5.84 12.67
N CYS A 125 12.43 6.30 13.91
CA CYS A 125 13.22 7.36 14.50
C CYS A 125 14.54 6.88 15.11
N ASN A 126 14.76 5.56 15.17
CA ASN A 126 15.92 4.94 15.80
C ASN A 126 16.89 4.37 14.78
N SER A 127 18.18 4.45 15.09
CA SER A 127 19.21 3.74 14.34
C SER A 127 19.75 2.59 15.18
N ALA A 128 19.91 1.43 14.55
CA ALA A 128 20.43 0.22 15.16
C ALA A 128 21.58 -0.37 14.35
N ALA A 129 22.43 -1.15 15.01
CA ALA A 129 23.47 -1.93 14.37
C ALA A 129 23.45 -3.35 14.93
N GLY A 130 23.88 -4.33 14.14
CA GLY A 130 23.90 -5.72 14.55
C GLY A 130 24.90 -6.56 13.80
N GLN A 131 24.85 -7.86 14.06
CA GLN A 131 25.68 -8.87 13.41
C GLN A 131 24.79 -9.82 12.61
N TYR A 132 25.27 -10.28 11.47
CA TYR A 132 24.60 -11.27 10.66
C TYR A 132 25.56 -12.29 10.06
N ALA A 133 25.03 -13.46 9.75
CA ALA A 133 25.75 -14.50 9.02
C ALA A 133 24.83 -15.20 8.04
N THR A 134 25.42 -15.56 6.91
CA THR A 134 24.80 -16.32 5.82
C THR A 134 25.54 -17.65 5.73
N THR A 135 24.84 -18.76 6.04
CA THR A 135 25.41 -20.12 6.04
C THR A 135 24.60 -21.07 5.17
N PRO A 136 25.23 -21.89 4.32
CA PRO A 136 24.75 -22.20 2.96
C PRO A 136 23.83 -21.15 2.25
N PRO A 137 23.63 -21.23 0.92
CA PRO A 137 22.87 -20.22 0.18
C PRO A 137 21.48 -20.01 0.79
N ASN A 138 21.02 -18.76 0.83
CA ASN A 138 19.65 -18.40 1.17
C ASN A 138 19.27 -18.59 2.66
N THR A 139 20.23 -18.80 3.56
CA THR A 139 19.98 -18.79 5.02
C THR A 139 20.56 -17.53 5.62
N ILE A 140 19.84 -16.90 6.54
CA ILE A 140 20.30 -15.71 7.27
C ILE A 140 20.09 -15.91 8.77
N TYR A 141 21.03 -15.39 9.56
CA TYR A 141 20.89 -15.23 11.01
C TYR A 141 21.23 -13.80 11.33
N MET A 142 20.41 -13.15 12.15
CA MET A 142 20.61 -11.76 12.56
C MET A 142 20.49 -11.64 14.07
N GLU A 143 21.37 -10.84 14.66
CA GLU A 143 21.31 -10.45 16.07
C GLU A 143 21.41 -8.94 16.14
N LEU A 144 20.31 -8.33 16.60
CA LEU A 144 20.24 -6.91 16.82
C LEU A 144 21.17 -6.54 17.98
N GLY A 145 22.06 -5.59 17.74
CA GLY A 145 22.98 -5.05 18.72
C GLY A 145 22.47 -3.74 19.31
N PRO A 146 23.35 -2.76 19.59
CA PRO A 146 22.94 -1.50 20.18
C PRO A 146 22.02 -0.72 19.24
N MET A 147 21.06 -0.03 19.84
CA MET A 147 20.18 0.91 19.15
C MET A 147 20.07 2.21 19.95
N THR A 148 19.76 3.30 19.25
CA THR A 148 19.29 4.52 19.91
C THR A 148 17.95 4.25 20.62
N LEU A 149 17.64 5.04 21.64
CA LEU A 149 16.42 4.91 22.44
C LEU A 149 15.59 6.20 22.38
N ALA A 150 15.16 6.57 21.18
CA ALA A 150 14.17 7.59 20.95
C ALA A 150 12.76 6.98 21.01
N ALA A 151 11.81 7.74 21.56
CA ALA A 151 10.39 7.41 21.48
C ALA A 151 9.88 7.82 20.10
N CYS A 152 9.58 6.85 19.25
CA CYS A 152 9.07 7.11 17.89
C CYS A 152 7.60 7.56 17.93
N PRO A 153 7.09 8.17 16.84
CA PRO A 153 5.69 8.57 16.72
C PRO A 153 4.71 7.43 17.04
N PRO A 154 3.46 7.73 17.44
CA PRO A 154 2.46 6.72 17.80
C PRO A 154 2.16 5.69 16.71
N ASP A 155 2.26 6.07 15.43
CA ASP A 155 1.98 5.22 14.27
C ASP A 155 3.23 4.46 13.78
N SER A 156 4.31 4.47 14.57
CA SER A 156 5.57 3.78 14.28
C SER A 156 5.38 2.25 14.22
N LEU A 157 6.01 1.63 13.23
CA LEU A 157 6.13 0.18 13.08
C LEU A 157 7.44 -0.37 13.68
N ALA A 158 8.12 0.42 14.53
CA ALA A 158 9.41 0.06 15.10
C ALA A 158 9.38 -1.28 15.86
N ASP A 159 8.37 -1.48 16.71
CA ASP A 159 8.21 -2.73 17.46
C ASP A 159 7.99 -3.92 16.52
N GLN A 160 7.22 -3.73 15.46
CA GLN A 160 6.89 -4.74 14.47
C GLN A 160 8.13 -5.11 13.64
N MET A 161 8.93 -4.14 13.21
CA MET A 161 10.21 -4.41 12.54
C MET A 161 11.14 -5.17 13.48
N MET A 162 11.25 -4.75 14.75
CA MET A 162 12.15 -5.40 15.71
C MET A 162 11.89 -6.90 15.91
N MET A 163 10.64 -7.34 15.78
CA MET A 163 10.27 -8.76 15.94
C MET A 163 10.94 -9.70 14.92
N MET A 164 11.39 -9.20 13.77
CA MET A 164 12.03 -10.04 12.74
C MET A 164 13.48 -10.42 13.07
N PHE A 165 14.17 -9.61 13.88
CA PHE A 165 15.58 -9.84 14.19
C PHE A 165 15.71 -11.04 15.14
N GLY A 166 16.35 -12.10 14.66
CA GLY A 166 16.48 -13.38 15.35
C GLY A 166 15.62 -14.48 14.71
N PRO A 167 14.28 -14.31 14.57
CA PRO A 167 13.42 -15.29 13.92
C PRO A 167 13.61 -15.42 12.40
N ALA A 168 14.11 -14.40 11.70
CA ALA A 168 14.44 -14.52 10.27
C ALA A 168 15.50 -15.63 10.06
N GLN A 169 15.21 -16.59 9.19
CA GLN A 169 16.04 -17.79 9.00
C GLN A 169 16.47 -18.00 7.56
N SER A 170 15.66 -17.60 6.59
CA SER A 170 16.03 -17.71 5.18
C SER A 170 15.71 -16.44 4.44
N TYR A 171 16.44 -16.21 3.35
CA TYR A 171 16.21 -15.11 2.44
C TYR A 171 16.14 -15.61 1.00
N ARG A 172 15.42 -14.89 0.16
CA ARG A 172 15.43 -15.06 -1.30
C ARG A 172 15.31 -13.70 -1.97
N PHE A 173 15.57 -13.67 -3.26
CA PHE A 173 15.35 -12.50 -4.08
C PHE A 173 14.18 -12.73 -5.04
N GLU A 174 13.40 -11.69 -5.25
CA GLU A 174 12.34 -11.58 -6.25
C GLU A 174 12.61 -10.34 -7.13
N GLU A 175 11.84 -10.17 -8.21
CA GLU A 175 11.96 -9.04 -9.15
C GLU A 175 13.41 -8.80 -9.63
N ASP A 176 14.04 -9.85 -10.17
CA ASP A 176 15.42 -9.81 -10.68
C ASP A 176 16.47 -9.30 -9.68
N GLY A 177 16.23 -9.48 -8.38
CA GLY A 177 17.15 -9.06 -7.32
C GLY A 177 16.75 -7.77 -6.62
N ASN A 178 15.65 -7.12 -7.01
CA ASN A 178 15.24 -5.84 -6.44
C ASN A 178 14.37 -5.97 -5.20
N VAL A 179 13.85 -7.17 -4.91
CA VAL A 179 13.09 -7.46 -3.70
C VAL A 179 13.79 -8.54 -2.88
N LEU A 180 14.25 -8.20 -1.68
CA LEU A 180 14.74 -9.13 -0.67
C LEU A 180 13.56 -9.62 0.16
N VAL A 181 13.41 -10.93 0.25
CA VAL A 181 12.35 -11.56 1.05
C VAL A 181 12.96 -12.35 2.19
N LEU A 182 12.58 -12.01 3.43
CA LEU A 182 13.05 -12.66 4.65
C LEU A 182 11.93 -13.53 5.25
N SER A 183 12.14 -14.84 5.27
CA SER A 183 11.20 -15.80 5.86
C SER A 183 11.61 -16.17 7.29
N TRP A 184 10.63 -16.16 8.18
CA TRP A 184 10.84 -16.51 9.57
C TRP A 184 10.86 -18.03 9.77
N VAL A 185 11.48 -18.46 10.87
CA VAL A 185 11.46 -19.86 11.31
C VAL A 185 10.04 -20.42 11.39
N ALA A 186 9.92 -21.75 11.25
CA ALA A 186 8.70 -22.51 11.53
C ALA A 186 7.44 -22.10 10.72
N GLY A 187 7.62 -21.50 9.53
CA GLY A 187 6.51 -21.01 8.72
C GLY A 187 5.86 -19.76 9.30
N GLY A 188 6.61 -18.97 10.07
CA GLY A 188 6.20 -17.66 10.54
C GLY A 188 6.01 -16.66 9.40
N PRO A 189 5.86 -15.37 9.76
CA PRO A 189 5.70 -14.29 8.79
C PRO A 189 6.82 -14.21 7.75
N VAL A 190 6.55 -13.49 6.67
CA VAL A 190 7.49 -13.21 5.60
C VAL A 190 7.56 -11.71 5.39
N ASP A 191 8.74 -11.12 5.59
CA ASP A 191 8.99 -9.70 5.36
C ASP A 191 9.57 -9.48 3.96
N TYR A 192 9.14 -8.41 3.31
CA TYR A 192 9.57 -8.03 1.97
C TYR A 192 10.23 -6.67 2.03
N PHE A 193 11.40 -6.56 1.43
CA PHE A 193 12.18 -5.34 1.37
C PHE A 193 12.55 -5.03 -0.08
N ARG A 194 12.46 -3.77 -0.49
CA ARG A 194 12.89 -3.32 -1.82
C ARG A 194 14.25 -2.66 -1.76
N ASN A 195 15.01 -2.82 -2.83
CA ASN A 195 16.24 -2.07 -3.03
C ASN A 195 15.91 -0.57 -3.17
N ALA A 196 16.36 0.25 -2.24
CA ALA A 196 16.11 1.71 -2.21
C ALA A 196 16.57 2.45 -3.47
N ALA A 197 17.47 1.86 -4.26
CA ALA A 197 17.94 2.44 -5.52
C ALA A 197 16.97 2.19 -6.70
N VAL A 198 15.93 1.36 -6.50
CA VAL A 198 14.99 0.94 -7.54
C VAL A 198 13.57 1.18 -7.04
N SER A 199 12.92 2.22 -7.58
CA SER A 199 11.52 2.50 -7.30
C SER A 199 10.62 1.32 -7.65
N ALA A 200 9.54 1.15 -6.89
CA ALA A 200 8.50 0.18 -7.21
C ALA A 200 7.86 0.52 -8.58
N PRO A 201 7.42 -0.48 -9.35
CA PRO A 201 6.70 -0.23 -10.60
C PRO A 201 5.50 0.70 -10.37
N GLY A 202 5.43 1.81 -11.10
CA GLY A 202 4.36 2.81 -10.98
C GLY A 202 4.63 3.94 -9.98
N GLU A 203 5.65 3.82 -9.13
CA GLU A 203 5.97 4.82 -8.11
C GLU A 203 6.42 6.15 -8.73
N ALA A 204 7.30 6.10 -9.74
CA ALA A 204 7.77 7.30 -10.42
C ALA A 204 6.62 8.08 -11.08
N GLU A 205 5.62 7.39 -11.62
CA GLU A 205 4.42 8.02 -12.16
C GLU A 205 3.59 8.70 -11.08
N ILE A 206 3.45 8.08 -9.91
CA ILE A 206 2.71 8.66 -8.79
C ILE A 206 3.46 9.85 -8.18
N GLU A 207 4.77 9.75 -7.98
CA GLU A 207 5.61 10.84 -7.48
C GLU A 207 5.65 12.04 -8.42
N ALA A 208 5.45 11.80 -9.73
CA ALA A 208 5.38 12.86 -10.73
C ALA A 208 4.11 13.72 -10.65
N ILE A 209 3.10 13.34 -9.84
CA ILE A 209 1.92 14.17 -9.56
C ILE A 209 2.17 14.96 -8.27
N PRO A 210 2.50 16.27 -8.34
CA PRO A 210 2.79 17.02 -7.13
C PRO A 210 1.53 17.21 -6.26
N PRO A 211 1.66 17.17 -4.92
CA PRO A 211 0.58 17.30 -3.97
C PRO A 211 -0.47 18.37 -4.22
N ASP A 212 -0.01 19.56 -4.60
CA ASP A 212 -0.83 20.75 -4.68
C ASP A 212 -1.49 20.93 -6.06
N THR A 213 -1.37 19.92 -6.93
CA THR A 213 -1.80 20.01 -8.34
C THR A 213 -3.05 19.21 -8.68
N ILE A 214 -3.54 18.37 -7.75
CA ILE A 214 -4.84 17.73 -7.92
C ILE A 214 -5.93 18.76 -7.65
N GLU A 215 -6.63 19.12 -8.72
CA GLU A 215 -7.77 20.03 -8.67
C GLU A 215 -9.07 19.22 -8.72
N LEU A 216 -9.97 19.48 -7.77
CA LEU A 216 -11.26 18.83 -7.69
C LEU A 216 -12.31 19.82 -7.15
N ASN A 217 -13.40 20.02 -7.89
CA ASN A 217 -14.54 20.81 -7.42
C ASN A 217 -15.57 19.88 -6.78
N LEU A 218 -15.72 19.99 -5.47
CA LEU A 218 -16.53 19.07 -4.65
C LEU A 218 -18.04 19.17 -4.88
N GLN A 219 -18.55 20.18 -5.60
CA GLN A 219 -19.99 20.39 -5.86
C GLN A 219 -20.87 20.44 -4.60
N GLY A 220 -20.28 20.65 -3.41
CA GLY A 220 -20.98 20.55 -2.12
C GLY A 220 -21.31 19.12 -1.68
N LEU A 221 -20.74 18.10 -2.33
CA LEU A 221 -20.83 16.68 -1.95
C LEU A 221 -19.96 16.33 -0.74
N ALA A 222 -18.93 17.14 -0.48
CA ALA A 222 -18.02 17.07 0.65
C ALA A 222 -17.55 18.49 1.00
N ASP A 223 -17.11 18.70 2.24
CA ASP A 223 -16.54 19.97 2.72
C ASP A 223 -15.05 20.09 2.34
N SER A 224 -14.35 18.96 2.25
CA SER A 224 -12.92 18.91 1.89
C SER A 224 -12.53 17.57 1.26
N PHE A 225 -11.39 17.56 0.58
CA PHE A 225 -10.71 16.34 0.16
C PHE A 225 -9.25 16.36 0.61
N SER A 226 -8.70 15.18 0.80
CA SER A 226 -7.29 14.93 0.99
C SER A 226 -6.88 13.80 0.06
N TRP A 227 -5.64 13.80 -0.38
CA TRP A 227 -5.09 12.72 -1.17
C TRP A 227 -3.87 12.17 -0.44
N VAL A 228 -3.66 10.86 -0.56
CA VAL A 228 -2.57 10.15 0.09
C VAL A 228 -1.99 9.16 -0.91
N VAL A 229 -0.67 9.13 -1.05
CA VAL A 229 0.02 8.04 -1.76
C VAL A 229 -0.12 6.78 -0.92
N GLN A 230 -0.75 5.77 -1.49
CA GLN A 230 -0.83 4.44 -0.92
C GLN A 230 0.34 3.62 -1.45
N PRO A 231 1.08 2.91 -0.57
CA PRO A 231 2.11 1.99 -1.00
C PRO A 231 1.52 0.84 -1.85
N GLY A 232 2.37 0.28 -2.72
CA GLY A 232 2.00 -0.88 -3.52
C GLY A 232 1.77 -2.13 -2.67
N THR A 233 0.83 -2.97 -3.10
CA THR A 233 0.55 -4.28 -2.52
C THR A 233 0.65 -5.34 -3.63
N PRO A 234 1.29 -6.49 -3.40
CA PRO A 234 1.48 -7.51 -4.43
C PRO A 234 0.15 -8.16 -4.85
N VAL A 235 0.15 -8.82 -6.01
CA VAL A 235 -0.96 -9.70 -6.39
C VAL A 235 -0.92 -10.94 -5.49
N THR A 236 -1.99 -11.16 -4.76
CA THR A 236 -2.20 -12.37 -3.96
C THR A 236 -3.24 -13.26 -4.61
N GLU A 237 -3.03 -14.58 -4.59
CA GLU A 237 -4.02 -15.54 -5.10
C GLU A 237 -5.26 -15.57 -4.20
N GLY A 238 -6.44 -15.28 -4.75
CA GLY A 238 -7.71 -15.32 -4.01
C GLY A 238 -8.90 -14.73 -4.81
N PRO A 239 -10.14 -14.85 -4.30
CA PRO A 239 -11.31 -14.26 -4.96
C PRO A 239 -11.16 -12.74 -5.11
N GLY A 240 -11.27 -12.25 -6.34
CA GLY A 240 -11.06 -10.83 -6.67
C GLY A 240 -9.62 -10.39 -6.83
N ASN A 241 -8.64 -11.28 -6.65
CA ASN A 241 -7.19 -11.07 -6.81
C ASN A 241 -6.73 -9.73 -6.24
N GLN A 242 -6.25 -9.72 -5.00
CA GLN A 242 -5.93 -8.47 -4.31
C GLN A 242 -4.50 -8.06 -4.64
N GLY A 243 -4.35 -6.82 -5.09
CA GLY A 243 -3.07 -6.18 -5.37
C GLY A 243 -3.30 -4.84 -6.07
N MET A 244 -2.54 -3.83 -5.69
CA MET A 244 -2.53 -2.52 -6.36
C MET A 244 -1.09 -2.03 -6.44
N PRO A 245 -0.66 -1.39 -7.55
CA PRO A 245 0.60 -0.66 -7.55
C PRO A 245 0.53 0.50 -6.54
N PRO A 246 1.66 1.16 -6.24
CA PRO A 246 1.61 2.48 -5.63
C PRO A 246 0.60 3.36 -6.37
N HIS A 247 -0.26 4.03 -5.63
CA HIS A 247 -1.39 4.78 -6.21
C HIS A 247 -1.79 5.94 -5.33
N ILE A 248 -2.53 6.90 -5.89
CA ILE A 248 -3.14 7.97 -5.09
C ILE A 248 -4.56 7.55 -4.73
N LEU A 249 -4.88 7.66 -3.44
CA LEU A 249 -6.24 7.59 -2.93
C LEU A 249 -6.67 8.96 -2.45
N VAL A 250 -7.77 9.47 -3.00
CA VAL A 250 -8.44 10.67 -2.53
C VAL A 250 -9.58 10.27 -1.61
N THR A 251 -9.53 10.80 -0.39
CA THR A 251 -10.55 10.67 0.66
C THR A 251 -11.23 12.01 0.91
N PHE A 252 -12.40 11.98 1.55
CA PHE A 252 -13.24 13.16 1.74
C PHE A 252 -13.51 13.40 3.23
N ASP A 253 -13.64 14.66 3.62
CA ASP A 253 -13.96 15.11 4.99
C ASP A 253 -13.07 14.52 6.10
N GLY A 254 -11.81 14.26 5.81
CA GLY A 254 -10.82 13.76 6.78
C GLY A 254 -10.93 12.26 7.09
N GLU A 255 -11.67 11.49 6.28
CA GLU A 255 -11.69 10.03 6.34
C GLU A 255 -10.29 9.46 6.10
N THR A 256 -9.92 8.43 6.87
CA THR A 256 -8.68 7.69 6.60
C THR A 256 -8.85 6.82 5.34
N PRO A 257 -7.75 6.48 4.65
CA PRO A 257 -7.76 5.48 3.57
C PRO A 257 -8.52 4.20 3.93
N GLU A 258 -8.29 3.66 5.13
CA GLU A 258 -8.90 2.41 5.59
C GLU A 258 -10.42 2.56 5.73
N ASP A 259 -10.88 3.65 6.35
CA ASP A 259 -12.31 3.90 6.56
C ASP A 259 -13.04 4.15 5.24
N ALA A 260 -12.40 4.86 4.29
CA ALA A 260 -12.95 5.11 2.96
C ALA A 260 -13.15 3.81 2.16
N VAL A 261 -12.26 2.82 2.33
CA VAL A 261 -12.32 1.54 1.62
C VAL A 261 -13.24 0.52 2.31
N ALA A 262 -13.25 0.45 3.65
CA ALA A 262 -13.87 -0.65 4.41
C ALA A 262 -15.39 -0.80 4.22
N ASN A 263 -16.11 0.27 3.86
CA ASN A 263 -17.58 0.30 3.85
C ASN A 263 -18.19 0.58 2.48
N ASN A 264 -17.51 0.21 1.38
CA ASN A 264 -17.88 0.69 0.04
C ASN A 264 -17.96 2.23 0.00
N GLY A 265 -17.17 2.93 0.81
CA GLY A 265 -17.25 4.37 0.99
C GLY A 265 -16.88 5.17 -0.27
N ARG A 266 -17.07 6.49 -0.17
CA ARG A 266 -16.67 7.44 -1.21
C ARG A 266 -15.15 7.47 -1.35
N ARG A 267 -14.66 7.30 -2.57
CA ARG A 267 -13.23 7.22 -2.85
C ARG A 267 -12.93 7.47 -4.31
N LEU A 268 -11.78 8.08 -4.58
CA LEU A 268 -11.25 8.23 -5.92
C LEU A 268 -9.81 7.71 -5.95
N TYR A 269 -9.54 6.79 -6.85
CA TYR A 269 -8.21 6.23 -7.11
C TYR A 269 -7.63 6.83 -8.38
N ILE A 270 -6.31 7.05 -8.35
CA ILE A 270 -5.50 7.32 -9.54
C ILE A 270 -4.37 6.27 -9.55
N PHE A 271 -4.44 5.36 -10.53
CA PHE A 271 -3.47 4.27 -10.69
C PHE A 271 -2.52 4.54 -11.87
N PRO A 272 -1.23 4.18 -11.77
CA PRO A 272 -0.35 4.09 -12.92
C PRO A 272 -0.79 2.90 -13.78
N THR A 273 -1.38 3.17 -14.95
CA THR A 273 -2.11 2.17 -15.75
C THR A 273 -1.22 0.99 -16.14
N GLN A 274 -0.03 1.29 -16.67
CA GLN A 274 0.86 0.26 -17.20
C GLN A 274 1.45 -0.61 -16.09
N ALA A 275 1.88 0.00 -14.98
CA ALA A 275 2.37 -0.74 -13.82
C ALA A 275 1.29 -1.68 -13.26
N TYR A 276 0.03 -1.26 -13.22
CA TYR A 276 -1.06 -2.13 -12.76
C TYR A 276 -1.27 -3.33 -13.70
N ILE A 277 -1.18 -3.11 -15.02
CA ILE A 277 -1.26 -4.17 -16.04
C ILE A 277 -0.11 -5.17 -15.86
N ASP A 278 1.13 -4.68 -15.79
CA ASP A 278 2.33 -5.52 -15.74
C ASP A 278 2.36 -6.38 -14.48
N MET A 279 2.01 -5.79 -13.34
CA MET A 279 1.91 -6.46 -12.06
C MET A 279 0.98 -7.69 -12.09
N TYR A 280 -0.17 -7.62 -12.78
CA TYR A 280 -1.07 -8.77 -12.92
C TYR A 280 -0.57 -9.76 -13.99
N ASN A 281 0.00 -9.27 -15.08
CA ASN A 281 0.56 -10.13 -16.14
C ASN A 281 1.70 -11.01 -15.61
N GLU A 282 2.56 -10.46 -14.75
CA GLU A 282 3.64 -11.19 -14.08
C GLU A 282 3.11 -12.28 -13.16
N ALA A 283 1.97 -12.04 -12.50
CA ALA A 283 1.22 -13.05 -11.75
C ALA A 283 0.44 -14.04 -12.65
N GLY A 284 0.56 -13.93 -13.98
CA GLY A 284 -0.11 -14.80 -14.95
C GLY A 284 -1.61 -14.50 -15.13
N GLN A 285 -2.05 -13.28 -14.77
CA GLN A 285 -3.44 -12.85 -14.82
C GLN A 285 -3.63 -11.67 -15.78
N SER A 286 -4.73 -11.65 -16.54
CA SER A 286 -5.03 -10.56 -17.49
C SER A 286 -6.09 -9.57 -17.01
N ILE A 287 -6.68 -9.77 -15.82
CA ILE A 287 -7.92 -9.08 -15.45
C ILE A 287 -7.82 -7.56 -15.53
N VAL A 288 -6.72 -6.96 -15.09
CA VAL A 288 -6.49 -5.51 -15.17
C VAL A 288 -6.37 -5.06 -16.63
N ALA A 289 -5.58 -5.77 -17.45
CA ALA A 289 -5.45 -5.48 -18.88
C ALA A 289 -6.80 -5.56 -19.60
N ASP A 290 -7.66 -6.51 -19.23
CA ASP A 290 -9.00 -6.67 -19.76
C ASP A 290 -9.92 -5.49 -19.35
N GLN A 291 -9.83 -5.01 -18.09
CA GLN A 291 -10.57 -3.81 -17.65
C GLN A 291 -10.12 -2.55 -18.41
N VAL A 292 -8.81 -2.35 -18.58
CA VAL A 292 -8.25 -1.19 -19.28
C VAL A 292 -8.64 -1.22 -20.76
N THR A 293 -8.50 -2.36 -21.42
CA THR A 293 -8.90 -2.55 -22.82
C THR A 293 -10.39 -2.27 -22.99
N ARG A 294 -11.23 -2.78 -22.07
CA ARG A 294 -12.67 -2.52 -22.11
C ARG A 294 -13.00 -1.04 -21.99
N LEU A 295 -12.30 -0.30 -21.13
CA LEU A 295 -12.49 1.14 -20.99
C LEU A 295 -12.02 1.89 -22.25
N GLN A 296 -10.87 1.52 -22.82
CA GLN A 296 -10.37 2.10 -24.07
C GLN A 296 -11.36 1.89 -25.23
N ASP A 297 -11.96 0.71 -25.35
CA ASP A 297 -12.98 0.42 -26.36
C ASP A 297 -14.23 1.30 -26.16
N LEU A 298 -14.67 1.50 -24.92
CA LEU A 298 -15.79 2.38 -24.62
C LEU A 298 -15.47 3.84 -24.98
N ILE A 299 -14.30 4.35 -24.62
CA ILE A 299 -13.88 5.72 -24.94
C ILE A 299 -13.78 5.90 -26.47
N ALA A 300 -13.16 4.96 -27.18
CA ALA A 300 -13.00 5.02 -28.63
C ALA A 300 -14.35 5.04 -29.38
N GLN A 301 -15.38 4.43 -28.79
CA GLN A 301 -16.73 4.37 -29.38
C GLN A 301 -17.64 5.53 -28.97
N ALA A 302 -17.22 6.39 -28.02
CA ALA A 302 -18.08 7.42 -27.42
C ALA A 302 -18.73 8.35 -28.45
N ALA A 303 -17.94 8.85 -29.42
CA ALA A 303 -18.42 9.81 -30.41
C ALA A 303 -19.52 9.26 -31.34
N ASP A 304 -19.54 7.94 -31.57
CA ASP A 304 -20.47 7.26 -32.46
C ASP A 304 -21.57 6.48 -31.71
N ARG A 305 -21.56 6.51 -30.37
CA ARG A 305 -22.50 5.74 -29.56
C ARG A 305 -23.89 6.35 -29.60
N THR A 306 -24.86 5.57 -30.06
CA THR A 306 -26.29 5.96 -30.06
C THR A 306 -27.14 5.18 -29.07
N GLU A 307 -26.63 4.06 -28.56
CA GLU A 307 -27.29 3.19 -27.59
C GLU A 307 -26.30 2.81 -26.49
N PRO A 308 -26.73 2.56 -25.25
CA PRO A 308 -25.85 2.07 -24.19
C PRO A 308 -25.13 0.77 -24.60
N PRO A 309 -23.90 0.53 -24.10
CA PRO A 309 -23.20 -0.73 -24.32
C PRO A 309 -24.00 -1.92 -23.79
N THR A 310 -23.67 -3.16 -24.19
CA THR A 310 -24.38 -4.36 -23.67
C THR A 310 -23.50 -5.30 -22.86
N GLU A 311 -22.18 -5.12 -22.92
CA GLU A 311 -21.21 -5.93 -22.19
C GLU A 311 -20.97 -5.36 -20.78
N ASN A 312 -20.18 -6.08 -19.99
CA ASN A 312 -19.84 -5.68 -18.63
C ASN A 312 -19.07 -4.35 -18.62
N MET A 313 -19.29 -3.57 -17.56
CA MET A 313 -18.57 -2.32 -17.36
C MET A 313 -17.16 -2.58 -16.80
N PRO A 314 -16.16 -1.79 -17.20
CA PRO A 314 -14.85 -1.88 -16.58
C PRO A 314 -14.92 -1.35 -15.15
N VAL A 315 -14.14 -1.90 -14.22
CA VAL A 315 -13.89 -1.27 -12.92
C VAL A 315 -12.51 -1.64 -12.39
N LEU A 316 -11.77 -0.66 -11.89
CA LEU A 316 -10.58 -0.87 -11.06
C LEU A 316 -10.79 -0.27 -9.65
N PRO A 317 -10.25 -0.86 -8.57
CA PRO A 317 -9.62 -2.19 -8.52
C PRO A 317 -10.51 -3.32 -9.04
N PRO A 318 -9.94 -4.43 -9.54
CA PRO A 318 -10.72 -5.49 -10.16
C PRO A 318 -11.86 -5.98 -9.25
N PRO A 319 -13.04 -6.25 -9.83
CA PRO A 319 -14.17 -6.78 -9.07
C PRO A 319 -13.94 -8.26 -8.72
N THR A 320 -14.62 -8.79 -7.69
CA THR A 320 -14.59 -10.25 -7.41
C THR A 320 -15.51 -11.03 -8.34
N SER A 321 -16.36 -10.32 -9.08
CA SER A 321 -17.36 -10.83 -10.01
C SER A 321 -17.47 -9.91 -11.23
N PHE A 322 -18.50 -10.06 -12.04
CA PHE A 322 -18.71 -9.21 -13.21
C PHE A 322 -19.51 -7.95 -12.86
N MET A 323 -19.18 -6.84 -13.53
CA MET A 323 -20.01 -5.63 -13.54
C MET A 323 -21.08 -5.73 -14.64
N ASP A 324 -22.00 -6.68 -14.52
CA ASP A 324 -23.07 -6.97 -15.50
C ASP A 324 -24.42 -6.30 -15.12
N ARG A 325 -24.54 -5.89 -13.86
CA ARG A 325 -25.69 -5.21 -13.25
C ARG A 325 -25.46 -3.70 -13.17
N TRP A 326 -25.48 -3.04 -14.32
CA TRP A 326 -25.28 -1.59 -14.42
C TRP A 326 -26.45 -0.90 -15.12
N VAL A 327 -26.67 0.37 -14.80
CA VAL A 327 -27.72 1.26 -15.32
C VAL A 327 -27.17 2.69 -15.42
N GLN A 328 -27.95 3.62 -15.98
CA GLN A 328 -27.62 5.05 -15.99
C GLN A 328 -26.22 5.32 -16.61
N PHE A 329 -25.90 4.62 -17.71
CA PHE A 329 -24.64 4.80 -18.41
C PHE A 329 -24.55 6.19 -19.06
N SER A 330 -23.38 6.82 -19.00
CA SER A 330 -23.03 7.99 -19.81
C SER A 330 -21.55 7.99 -20.14
N ASP A 331 -21.22 8.50 -21.32
CA ASP A 331 -19.88 9.01 -21.62
C ASP A 331 -19.61 10.26 -20.80
N LEU A 332 -18.43 10.36 -20.22
CA LEU A 332 -18.08 11.46 -19.34
C LEU A 332 -16.57 11.75 -19.38
N ASP A 333 -16.21 12.87 -20.01
CA ASP A 333 -14.84 13.36 -20.03
C ASP A 333 -14.50 14.12 -18.74
N PHE A 334 -13.22 14.19 -18.39
CA PHE A 334 -12.70 14.99 -17.28
C PHE A 334 -11.58 15.90 -17.77
N GLY A 335 -11.07 16.79 -16.92
CA GLY A 335 -10.10 17.82 -17.34
C GLY A 335 -8.83 17.28 -18.01
N ALA A 336 -8.46 16.04 -17.69
CA ALA A 336 -7.22 15.39 -18.09
C ALA A 336 -7.42 14.14 -18.98
N GLY A 337 -8.65 13.82 -19.39
CA GLY A 337 -8.91 12.67 -20.24
C GLY A 337 -10.38 12.33 -20.44
N SER A 338 -10.64 11.08 -20.80
CA SER A 338 -11.97 10.57 -21.15
C SER A 338 -12.35 9.37 -20.31
N GLY A 339 -13.65 9.14 -20.15
CA GLY A 339 -14.16 8.03 -19.37
C GLY A 339 -15.63 7.77 -19.55
N VAL A 340 -16.14 6.88 -18.70
CA VAL A 340 -17.56 6.52 -18.64
C VAL A 340 -18.03 6.51 -17.20
N ARG A 341 -19.28 6.88 -16.99
CA ARG A 341 -19.98 6.72 -15.71
C ARG A 341 -21.17 5.79 -15.84
N TYR A 342 -21.47 5.09 -14.77
CA TYR A 342 -22.64 4.23 -14.65
C TYR A 342 -22.98 4.02 -13.16
N VAL A 343 -24.20 3.56 -12.89
CA VAL A 343 -24.62 3.13 -11.56
C VAL A 343 -24.72 1.61 -11.55
N SER A 344 -24.20 0.96 -10.52
CA SER A 344 -24.15 -0.50 -10.41
C SER A 344 -24.36 -0.93 -8.96
N ASP A 345 -24.75 -2.19 -8.74
CA ASP A 345 -24.62 -2.81 -7.42
C ASP A 345 -23.15 -3.20 -7.16
N SER A 346 -22.89 -3.75 -5.98
CA SER A 346 -21.54 -3.94 -5.46
C SER A 346 -20.69 -4.81 -6.39
N PRO A 347 -19.46 -4.36 -6.77
CA PRO A 347 -18.53 -5.13 -7.60
C PRO A 347 -18.05 -6.43 -6.94
N TYR A 348 -18.34 -6.62 -5.65
CA TYR A 348 -17.80 -7.72 -4.85
C TYR A 348 -18.80 -8.86 -4.56
N ARG A 349 -19.95 -8.85 -5.23
CA ARG A 349 -21.03 -9.82 -5.00
C ARG A 349 -20.75 -11.18 -5.66
N LEU A 350 -20.91 -12.27 -4.90
CA LEU A 350 -20.68 -13.64 -5.40
C LEU A 350 -21.97 -14.41 -5.75
N ASP A 351 -23.13 -14.06 -5.15
CA ASP A 351 -24.37 -14.84 -5.26
C ASP A 351 -25.55 -14.01 -5.81
N ALA A 352 -26.47 -14.67 -6.53
CA ALA A 352 -27.74 -14.10 -6.99
C ALA A 352 -28.59 -13.56 -5.83
N GLY A 353 -29.14 -12.36 -5.96
CA GLY A 353 -29.93 -11.72 -4.93
C GLY A 353 -30.49 -10.36 -5.34
N PRO A 354 -31.35 -9.77 -4.49
CA PRO A 354 -32.01 -8.50 -4.79
C PRO A 354 -31.01 -7.35 -4.95
N TRP A 355 -31.40 -6.31 -5.69
CA TRP A 355 -30.69 -5.02 -5.76
C TRP A 355 -31.17 -4.11 -4.63
N THR A 356 -30.25 -3.53 -3.86
CA THR A 356 -30.52 -2.71 -2.66
C THR A 356 -29.61 -1.47 -2.61
N ASN A 357 -30.00 -0.42 -1.89
CA ASN A 357 -29.20 0.81 -1.78
C ASN A 357 -27.87 0.57 -1.03
N ASP A 358 -27.83 -0.30 -0.04
CA ASP A 358 -26.60 -0.65 0.71
C ASP A 358 -25.48 -1.28 -0.14
N SER A 359 -25.81 -1.69 -1.37
CA SER A 359 -24.86 -2.21 -2.35
C SER A 359 -24.71 -1.33 -3.58
N THR A 360 -25.44 -0.22 -3.69
CA THR A 360 -25.49 0.58 -4.92
C THR A 360 -24.50 1.74 -4.91
N GLY A 361 -23.76 1.87 -6.01
CA GLY A 361 -22.76 2.92 -6.18
C GLY A 361 -22.82 3.58 -7.56
N TYR A 362 -22.45 4.85 -7.59
CA TYR A 362 -21.97 5.54 -8.78
C TYR A 362 -20.51 5.16 -9.02
N PHE A 363 -20.22 4.77 -10.25
CA PHE A 363 -18.89 4.40 -10.70
C PHE A 363 -18.53 5.26 -11.90
N TYR A 364 -17.41 5.95 -11.80
CA TYR A 364 -16.77 6.62 -12.93
C TYR A 364 -15.41 5.99 -13.17
N GLN A 365 -15.15 5.58 -14.40
CA GLN A 365 -13.87 5.01 -14.82
C GLN A 365 -13.33 5.83 -15.98
N GLY A 366 -12.12 6.36 -15.84
CA GLY A 366 -11.49 7.23 -16.82
C GLY A 366 -10.04 6.86 -17.08
N LEU A 367 -9.54 7.29 -18.24
CA LEU A 367 -8.14 7.24 -18.62
C LEU A 367 -7.69 8.64 -18.99
N THR A 368 -6.50 9.03 -18.56
CA THR A 368 -5.88 10.25 -19.06
C THR A 368 -5.65 10.14 -20.58
N ASP A 369 -5.62 11.27 -21.29
CA ASP A 369 -5.47 11.29 -22.76
C ASP A 369 -4.22 10.55 -23.27
N ASN A 370 -3.16 10.53 -22.45
CA ASN A 370 -1.92 9.81 -22.73
C ASN A 370 -1.92 8.35 -22.24
N GLY A 371 -2.99 7.91 -21.56
CA GLY A 371 -3.16 6.57 -21.03
C GLY A 371 -2.33 6.25 -19.79
N VAL A 372 -1.52 7.18 -19.29
CA VAL A 372 -0.59 6.96 -18.17
C VAL A 372 -1.32 6.64 -16.88
N PHE A 373 -2.45 7.31 -16.62
CA PHE A 373 -3.22 7.10 -15.40
C PHE A 373 -4.63 6.61 -15.67
N TYR A 374 -5.06 5.66 -14.83
CA TYR A 374 -6.42 5.19 -14.73
C TYR A 374 -7.08 5.84 -13.51
N VAL A 375 -8.23 6.46 -13.72
CA VAL A 375 -9.03 7.10 -12.67
C VAL A 375 -10.24 6.22 -12.36
N SER A 376 -10.46 5.91 -11.08
CA SER A 376 -11.64 5.20 -10.61
C SER A 376 -12.28 5.96 -9.45
N LEU A 377 -13.44 6.58 -9.70
CA LEU A 377 -14.25 7.22 -8.68
C LEU A 377 -15.44 6.32 -8.34
N ILE A 378 -15.60 6.02 -7.05
CA ILE A 378 -16.68 5.20 -6.51
C ILE A 378 -17.39 6.02 -5.43
N TRP A 379 -18.71 6.14 -5.53
CA TRP A 379 -19.51 6.92 -4.59
C TRP A 379 -20.84 6.22 -4.27
N PRO A 380 -21.18 5.93 -3.01
CA PRO A 380 -22.48 5.35 -2.66
C PRO A 380 -23.65 6.22 -3.10
N VAL A 381 -24.63 5.63 -3.78
CA VAL A 381 -25.85 6.33 -4.18
C VAL A 381 -27.08 5.51 -3.82
N ALA A 382 -28.16 6.20 -3.47
CA ALA A 382 -29.43 5.59 -3.13
C ALA A 382 -30.56 6.14 -4.00
N SER A 383 -31.62 5.37 -4.19
CA SER A 383 -32.88 5.83 -4.79
C SER A 383 -34.07 5.28 -4.01
N GLU A 384 -35.16 6.04 -3.96
CA GLU A 384 -36.44 5.58 -3.38
C GLU A 384 -37.05 4.39 -4.16
N SER A 385 -36.56 4.12 -5.37
CA SER A 385 -36.98 2.97 -6.19
C SER A 385 -36.35 1.65 -5.76
N LEU A 386 -35.38 1.67 -4.83
CA LEU A 386 -34.71 0.48 -4.31
C LEU A 386 -34.96 0.34 -2.80
N PRO A 387 -35.11 -0.89 -2.29
CA PRO A 387 -35.06 -1.16 -0.86
C PRO A 387 -33.68 -0.79 -0.29
N ASP A 388 -33.65 -0.32 0.96
CA ASP A 388 -32.39 0.10 1.58
C ASP A 388 -31.45 -1.09 1.82
N THR A 389 -31.97 -2.18 2.37
CA THR A 389 -31.22 -3.40 2.65
C THR A 389 -31.94 -4.65 2.14
N ALA A 390 -31.22 -5.77 2.07
CA ALA A 390 -31.81 -7.06 1.69
C ALA A 390 -32.95 -7.50 2.63
N ALA A 391 -32.96 -7.03 3.89
CA ALA A 391 -34.02 -7.33 4.86
C ALA A 391 -35.33 -6.57 4.60
N ASP A 392 -35.26 -5.46 3.86
CA ASP A 392 -36.42 -4.64 3.50
C ASP A 392 -37.12 -5.12 2.22
N VAL A 393 -36.53 -6.10 1.54
CA VAL A 393 -37.05 -6.69 0.31
C VAL A 393 -38.25 -7.59 0.63
N PRO A 394 -39.42 -7.40 0.01
CA PRO A 394 -40.55 -8.32 0.18
C PRO A 394 -40.20 -9.78 -0.15
N ASP A 395 -40.73 -10.73 0.64
CA ASP A 395 -40.39 -12.16 0.53
C ASP A 395 -40.58 -12.74 -0.89
N ASP A 396 -41.60 -12.29 -1.61
CA ASP A 396 -41.88 -12.72 -2.98
C ASP A 396 -40.83 -12.21 -3.97
N VAL A 397 -40.45 -10.94 -3.85
CA VAL A 397 -39.37 -10.33 -4.64
C VAL A 397 -38.02 -10.97 -4.32
N ALA A 398 -37.73 -11.23 -3.04
CA ALA A 398 -36.51 -11.91 -2.62
C ALA A 398 -36.42 -13.33 -3.19
N ALA A 399 -37.54 -14.08 -3.19
CA ALA A 399 -37.60 -15.39 -3.80
C ALA A 399 -37.38 -15.35 -5.32
N GLU A 400 -37.90 -14.33 -6.00
CA GLU A 400 -37.69 -14.12 -7.43
C GLU A 400 -36.22 -13.79 -7.75
N ALA A 401 -35.62 -12.90 -6.96
CA ALA A 401 -34.25 -12.39 -7.11
C ALA A 401 -33.15 -13.41 -6.75
N SER A 402 -33.50 -14.51 -6.08
CA SER A 402 -32.55 -15.56 -5.71
C SER A 402 -32.79 -16.88 -6.46
N SER A 403 -33.78 -16.93 -7.36
CA SER A 403 -34.12 -18.15 -8.11
C SER A 403 -33.47 -18.13 -9.51
N PRO A 404 -32.72 -19.19 -9.90
CA PRO A 404 -32.10 -19.26 -11.23
C PRO A 404 -33.08 -19.18 -12.41
N ASP A 405 -34.34 -19.57 -12.19
CA ASP A 405 -35.37 -19.58 -13.23
C ASP A 405 -36.02 -18.19 -13.44
N THR A 406 -35.94 -17.30 -12.45
CA THR A 406 -36.64 -16.00 -12.45
C THR A 406 -35.69 -14.81 -12.37
N TYR A 407 -34.45 -15.02 -11.96
CA TYR A 407 -33.47 -13.96 -11.74
C TYR A 407 -33.24 -13.07 -12.97
N ALA A 408 -33.22 -13.65 -14.17
CA ALA A 408 -33.02 -12.91 -15.41
C ALA A 408 -34.13 -11.89 -15.68
N ASP A 409 -35.39 -12.26 -15.42
CA ASP A 409 -36.54 -11.37 -15.60
C ASP A 409 -36.57 -10.30 -14.49
N TYR A 410 -36.28 -10.69 -13.25
CA TYR A 410 -36.14 -9.78 -12.11
C TYR A 410 -35.10 -8.69 -12.39
N ILE A 411 -33.89 -9.08 -12.80
CA ILE A 411 -32.81 -8.13 -12.98
C ILE A 411 -33.07 -7.21 -14.18
N GLN A 412 -33.68 -7.72 -15.26
CA GLN A 412 -34.03 -6.88 -16.40
C GLN A 412 -35.11 -5.86 -16.03
N THR A 413 -36.16 -6.27 -15.33
CA THR A 413 -37.24 -5.37 -14.85
C THR A 413 -36.69 -4.30 -13.91
N THR A 414 -35.76 -4.68 -13.03
CA THR A 414 -35.07 -3.75 -12.14
C THR A 414 -34.23 -2.74 -12.93
N LYS A 415 -33.43 -3.21 -13.90
CA LYS A 415 -32.61 -2.34 -14.77
C LYS A 415 -33.46 -1.38 -15.58
N ASP A 416 -34.59 -1.82 -16.12
CA ASP A 416 -35.53 -0.98 -16.87
C ASP A 416 -36.12 0.13 -15.99
N THR A 417 -36.48 -0.21 -14.76
CA THR A 417 -36.99 0.76 -13.76
C THR A 417 -35.94 1.81 -13.44
N LEU A 418 -34.71 1.38 -13.12
CA LEU A 418 -33.64 2.29 -12.74
C LEU A 418 -33.13 3.14 -13.90
N ASN A 419 -33.13 2.64 -15.14
CA ASN A 419 -32.78 3.43 -16.33
C ASN A 419 -33.85 4.48 -16.69
N ALA A 420 -35.08 4.34 -16.21
CA ALA A 420 -36.13 5.34 -16.40
C ALA A 420 -36.02 6.54 -15.43
N LEU A 421 -35.19 6.42 -14.38
CA LEU A 421 -34.95 7.48 -13.41
C LEU A 421 -34.14 8.64 -14.01
N THR A 422 -34.35 9.83 -13.46
CA THR A 422 -33.56 11.04 -13.74
C THR A 422 -32.45 11.22 -12.70
N ALA A 423 -31.47 12.08 -12.99
CA ALA A 423 -30.34 12.32 -12.10
C ALA A 423 -30.74 12.73 -10.66
N SER A 424 -31.84 13.49 -10.51
CA SER A 424 -32.34 13.95 -9.21
C SER A 424 -33.10 12.89 -8.41
N ASP A 425 -33.42 11.74 -9.02
CA ASP A 425 -34.06 10.60 -8.32
C ASP A 425 -33.04 9.74 -7.56
N TRP A 426 -31.76 10.13 -7.63
CA TRP A 426 -30.64 9.54 -6.91
C TRP A 426 -30.12 10.51 -5.85
N MET A 427 -29.66 9.96 -4.72
CA MET A 427 -29.03 10.69 -3.63
C MET A 427 -27.62 10.13 -3.36
N PRO A 428 -26.55 10.95 -3.46
CA PRO A 428 -26.56 12.30 -4.03
C PRO A 428 -26.97 12.33 -5.51
N ASN A 429 -27.32 13.52 -5.99
CA ASN A 429 -27.75 13.74 -7.37
C ASN A 429 -26.64 13.36 -8.36
N LEU A 430 -26.95 12.56 -9.37
CA LEU A 430 -25.96 12.09 -10.34
C LEU A 430 -25.31 13.24 -11.12
N ALA A 431 -26.02 14.36 -11.35
CA ALA A 431 -25.46 15.50 -12.07
C ALA A 431 -24.36 16.21 -11.26
N ASP A 432 -24.45 16.20 -9.93
CA ASP A 432 -23.41 16.76 -9.07
C ASP A 432 -22.20 15.82 -9.02
N LEU A 433 -22.41 14.49 -9.03
CA LEU A 433 -21.34 13.50 -9.15
C LEU A 433 -20.65 13.53 -10.51
N ASP A 434 -21.40 13.74 -11.59
CA ASP A 434 -20.85 13.94 -12.94
C ASP A 434 -19.96 15.19 -12.96
N ALA A 435 -20.43 16.30 -12.38
CA ALA A 435 -19.66 17.54 -12.31
C ALA A 435 -18.42 17.43 -11.41
N LEU A 436 -18.47 16.62 -10.34
CA LEU A 436 -17.29 16.26 -9.54
C LEU A 436 -16.25 15.54 -10.41
N ALA A 437 -16.65 14.45 -11.10
CA ALA A 437 -15.76 13.68 -11.95
C ALA A 437 -15.18 14.53 -13.10
N GLN A 438 -16.00 15.32 -13.78
CA GLN A 438 -15.59 16.23 -14.85
C GLN A 438 -14.57 17.27 -14.39
N SER A 439 -14.64 17.68 -13.11
CA SER A 439 -13.75 18.71 -12.56
C SER A 439 -12.36 18.21 -12.21
N LEU A 440 -12.16 16.89 -12.16
CA LEU A 440 -10.86 16.30 -11.86
C LEU A 440 -9.84 16.77 -12.90
N ASN A 441 -8.76 17.35 -12.41
CA ASN A 441 -7.64 17.77 -13.23
C ASN A 441 -6.35 17.59 -12.44
N PHE A 442 -5.30 17.09 -13.10
CA PHE A 442 -3.97 16.94 -12.53
C PHE A 442 -2.94 16.84 -13.67
N PRO A 443 -1.65 17.14 -13.42
CA PRO A 443 -0.60 17.00 -14.42
C PRO A 443 -0.53 15.56 -14.91
N THR A 444 -0.76 15.36 -16.21
CA THR A 444 -0.66 14.03 -16.83
C THR A 444 0.65 13.83 -17.56
N GLU A 445 1.38 14.91 -17.87
CA GLU A 445 2.72 14.80 -18.41
C GLU A 445 3.69 14.48 -17.27
N LEU A 446 4.32 13.31 -17.36
CA LEU A 446 5.59 13.03 -16.71
C LEU A 446 6.63 13.94 -17.38
N THR A 447 6.58 15.25 -17.15
CA THR A 447 7.77 16.07 -17.37
C THR A 447 8.69 15.70 -16.22
N PRO A 448 9.74 14.88 -16.40
CA PRO A 448 10.70 14.68 -15.34
C PRO A 448 11.17 16.07 -14.95
N SER A 449 10.83 16.46 -13.72
CA SER A 449 11.28 17.73 -13.20
C SER A 449 12.80 17.66 -13.13
N LEU A 450 13.46 18.59 -13.82
CA LEU A 450 14.91 18.71 -13.74
C LEU A 450 15.33 18.90 -12.27
N THR A 451 14.53 19.66 -11.51
CA THR A 451 14.67 19.95 -10.08
C THR A 451 14.07 18.85 -9.20
N GLY A 452 14.57 18.69 -7.98
CA GLY A 452 14.12 17.63 -7.05
C GLY A 452 14.70 16.25 -7.35
N THR A 453 15.22 16.05 -8.57
CA THR A 453 15.92 14.83 -8.99
C THR A 453 17.43 14.97 -8.82
N THR A 454 18.09 13.93 -8.29
CA THR A 454 19.56 13.81 -8.31
C THR A 454 19.97 12.91 -9.46
N TRP A 455 20.56 13.49 -10.49
CA TRP A 455 20.95 12.80 -11.71
C TRP A 455 22.36 12.23 -11.57
N GLN A 456 22.56 10.98 -11.97
CA GLN A 456 23.88 10.33 -12.03
C GLN A 456 24.43 10.34 -13.46
N TRP A 457 25.73 10.56 -13.61
CA TRP A 457 26.38 10.50 -14.91
C TRP A 457 26.70 9.07 -15.31
N VAL A 458 25.94 8.53 -16.27
CA VAL A 458 26.08 7.14 -16.74
C VAL A 458 27.05 6.98 -17.91
N SER A 459 26.99 7.87 -18.90
CA SER A 459 27.94 7.88 -20.02
C SER A 459 28.01 9.24 -20.68
N VAL A 460 29.04 9.47 -21.49
CA VAL A 460 29.11 10.57 -22.45
C VAL A 460 29.36 10.01 -23.84
N THR A 461 28.49 10.36 -24.78
CA THR A 461 28.67 10.05 -26.20
C THR A 461 29.13 11.29 -26.95
N THR A 462 30.27 11.19 -27.61
CA THR A 462 30.78 12.20 -28.53
C THR A 462 30.65 11.69 -29.97
N PRO A 463 30.84 12.54 -31.00
CA PRO A 463 30.88 12.07 -32.39
C PRO A 463 31.98 11.04 -32.70
N VAL A 464 32.93 10.82 -31.78
CA VAL A 464 34.11 9.97 -31.98
C VAL A 464 34.01 8.68 -31.17
N ASP A 465 33.62 8.79 -29.91
CA ASP A 465 33.57 7.66 -28.96
C ASP A 465 32.48 7.86 -27.89
N GLU A 466 32.10 6.76 -27.24
CA GLU A 466 31.31 6.74 -26.02
C GLU A 466 32.21 6.34 -24.84
N THR A 467 32.13 7.09 -23.74
CA THR A 467 32.79 6.77 -22.48
C THR A 467 31.72 6.48 -21.44
N ALA A 468 31.66 5.23 -20.97
CA ALA A 468 30.79 4.83 -19.86
C ALA A 468 31.48 5.11 -18.52
N VAL A 469 30.69 5.52 -17.52
CA VAL A 469 31.17 5.74 -16.16
C VAL A 469 30.99 4.45 -15.36
N SER A 470 32.09 3.92 -14.82
CA SER A 470 32.07 2.63 -14.11
C SER A 470 31.35 2.68 -12.76
N ASP A 471 31.26 3.86 -12.15
CA ASP A 471 30.54 4.11 -10.90
C ASP A 471 29.83 5.48 -10.97
N PRO A 472 28.60 5.54 -11.51
CA PRO A 472 27.82 6.78 -11.65
C PRO A 472 27.48 7.47 -10.32
N SER A 473 27.47 6.74 -9.20
CA SER A 473 27.14 7.30 -7.87
C SER A 473 28.17 8.31 -7.35
N ARG A 474 29.38 8.31 -7.93
CA ARG A 474 30.44 9.29 -7.68
C ARG A 474 30.18 10.62 -8.39
N TYR A 475 29.31 10.67 -9.39
CA TYR A 475 29.12 11.83 -10.27
C TYR A 475 27.65 12.23 -10.34
N THR A 476 27.26 13.20 -9.52
CA THR A 476 25.85 13.61 -9.42
C THR A 476 25.63 15.09 -9.70
N ILE A 477 24.43 15.43 -10.18
CA ILE A 477 23.92 16.80 -10.27
C ILE A 477 22.49 16.86 -9.75
N THR A 478 22.25 17.77 -8.81
CA THR A 478 20.91 18.06 -8.26
C THR A 478 20.56 19.50 -8.58
N PHE A 479 19.49 19.72 -9.33
CA PHE A 479 19.03 21.06 -9.69
C PHE A 479 18.03 21.58 -8.63
N SER A 480 18.18 22.84 -8.24
CA SER A 480 17.33 23.53 -7.25
C SER A 480 16.43 24.56 -7.94
N GLU A 481 15.21 24.76 -7.42
CA GLU A 481 14.22 25.68 -8.00
C GLU A 481 14.69 27.14 -8.09
N ASP A 482 15.70 27.52 -7.30
CA ASP A 482 16.28 28.86 -7.29
C ASP A 482 17.26 29.13 -8.45
N GLY A 483 17.42 28.19 -9.38
CA GLY A 483 18.34 28.28 -10.51
C GLY A 483 19.79 27.90 -10.17
N THR A 484 20.02 27.28 -9.02
CA THR A 484 21.33 26.70 -8.64
C THR A 484 21.35 25.19 -8.81
N ALA A 485 22.55 24.60 -8.92
CA ALA A 485 22.73 23.16 -8.94
C ALA A 485 23.89 22.75 -8.03
N ALA A 486 23.71 21.66 -7.31
CA ALA A 486 24.75 21.02 -6.51
C ALA A 486 25.33 19.85 -7.31
N ILE A 487 26.64 19.87 -7.54
CA ILE A 487 27.34 18.86 -8.31
C ILE A 487 28.32 18.14 -7.38
N LYS A 488 28.28 16.81 -7.36
CA LYS A 488 29.33 15.97 -6.78
C LYS A 488 30.16 15.42 -7.93
N ALA A 489 31.40 15.87 -8.06
CA ALA A 489 32.38 15.37 -9.00
C ALA A 489 33.39 14.49 -8.24
N ASP A 490 33.01 13.24 -8.03
CA ASP A 490 33.73 12.27 -7.21
C ASP A 490 33.93 12.75 -5.76
N CYS A 491 35.15 13.16 -5.42
CA CYS A 491 35.49 13.65 -4.10
C CYS A 491 35.28 15.16 -3.94
N ASN A 492 35.00 15.87 -5.05
CA ASN A 492 34.80 17.31 -5.07
C ASN A 492 33.32 17.69 -5.17
N ASN A 493 32.96 18.81 -4.55
CA ASN A 493 31.64 19.40 -4.67
C ASN A 493 31.74 20.73 -5.41
N VAL A 494 30.81 20.99 -6.32
CA VAL A 494 30.72 22.22 -7.12
C VAL A 494 29.33 22.83 -6.94
N VAL A 495 29.29 24.13 -6.68
CA VAL A 495 28.05 24.91 -6.76
C VAL A 495 27.97 25.48 -8.17
N ALA A 496 26.90 25.19 -8.90
CA ALA A 496 26.65 25.69 -10.24
C ALA A 496 25.39 26.55 -10.28
N SER A 497 25.25 27.32 -11.36
CA SER A 497 23.99 27.95 -11.74
C SER A 497 23.50 27.34 -13.03
N TYR A 498 22.19 27.28 -13.25
CA TYR A 498 21.63 26.73 -14.48
C TYR A 498 20.43 27.55 -14.96
N THR A 499 20.14 27.41 -16.25
CA THR A 499 18.93 27.96 -16.89
C THR A 499 18.35 26.93 -17.84
N THR A 500 17.02 26.89 -17.94
CA THR A 500 16.28 26.04 -18.86
C THR A 500 15.34 26.88 -19.74
N ASP A 501 15.18 26.47 -21.00
CA ASP A 501 14.12 26.95 -21.89
C ASP A 501 13.62 25.76 -22.72
N GLY A 502 12.57 25.11 -22.21
CA GLY A 502 11.95 23.91 -22.77
C GLY A 502 12.94 22.77 -23.01
N SER A 503 13.53 22.73 -24.20
CA SER A 503 14.48 21.70 -24.64
C SER A 503 15.96 22.10 -24.52
N SER A 504 16.26 23.30 -24.00
CA SER A 504 17.63 23.76 -23.78
C SER A 504 17.98 23.84 -22.30
N LEU A 505 19.18 23.39 -21.95
CA LEU A 505 19.76 23.45 -20.62
C LEU A 505 21.15 24.09 -20.72
N SER A 506 21.40 25.13 -19.94
CA SER A 506 22.72 25.73 -19.77
C SER A 506 23.13 25.62 -18.31
N ILE A 507 24.29 25.01 -18.07
CA ILE A 507 24.89 24.86 -16.75
C ILE A 507 26.18 25.68 -16.73
N VAL A 508 26.37 26.48 -15.70
CA VAL A 508 27.58 27.28 -15.46
C VAL A 508 28.16 26.83 -14.12
N PRO A 509 29.22 26.02 -14.13
CA PRO A 509 29.94 25.63 -12.93
C PRO A 509 30.49 26.86 -12.20
N GLY A 510 30.31 26.88 -10.88
CA GLY A 510 30.82 27.92 -9.99
C GLY A 510 31.97 27.40 -9.11
N PRO A 511 32.10 27.88 -7.87
CA PRO A 511 33.17 27.43 -6.97
C PRO A 511 33.14 25.92 -6.73
N ALA A 512 34.32 25.30 -6.80
CA ALA A 512 34.55 23.90 -6.51
C ALA A 512 35.46 23.73 -5.28
N THR A 513 35.27 22.64 -4.53
CA THR A 513 36.30 22.17 -3.60
C THR A 513 37.53 21.69 -4.39
N LEU A 514 38.70 21.69 -3.75
CA LEU A 514 39.97 21.31 -4.36
C LEU A 514 40.63 20.15 -3.59
N ALA A 515 39.89 19.06 -3.45
CA ALA A 515 40.42 17.80 -2.95
C ALA A 515 41.15 17.06 -4.08
N ALA A 516 42.26 16.40 -3.74
CA ALA A 516 42.94 15.49 -4.64
C ALA A 516 42.16 14.17 -4.67
N CYS A 517 41.36 13.97 -5.72
CA CYS A 517 40.60 12.74 -5.89
C CYS A 517 41.49 11.55 -6.27
N PRO A 518 41.00 10.31 -6.09
CA PRO A 518 41.71 9.11 -6.54
C PRO A 518 42.14 9.17 -8.02
N ASP A 519 43.18 8.42 -8.39
CA ASP A 519 43.77 8.44 -9.74
C ASP A 519 42.81 7.97 -10.86
N ASP A 520 41.74 7.24 -10.50
CA ASP A 520 40.69 6.77 -11.41
C ASP A 520 39.54 7.78 -11.60
N SER A 521 39.62 8.94 -10.94
CA SER A 521 38.57 9.95 -10.97
C SER A 521 38.36 10.53 -12.37
N LEU A 522 37.10 10.67 -12.75
CA LEU A 522 36.63 11.38 -13.95
C LEU A 522 36.12 12.79 -13.60
N GLY A 523 36.43 13.30 -12.39
CA GLY A 523 35.88 14.57 -11.89
C GLY A 523 36.14 15.76 -12.81
N ASP A 524 37.34 15.85 -13.38
CA ASP A 524 37.71 16.91 -14.33
C ASP A 524 36.99 16.80 -15.68
N GLN A 525 36.52 15.60 -16.05
CA GLN A 525 35.75 15.38 -17.27
C GLN A 525 34.26 15.68 -17.08
N PHE A 526 33.76 15.45 -15.85
CA PHE A 526 32.36 15.66 -15.50
C PHE A 526 31.97 17.14 -15.37
N VAL A 527 32.87 17.98 -14.85
CA VAL A 527 32.70 19.45 -14.69
C VAL A 527 33.11 20.19 -15.96
#